data_AF-A0A835XQP2-F1
#
_entry.id   AF-A0A835XQP2-F1
#
_cell.length_a   1.000
_cell.length_b   1.000
_cell.length_c   1.000
_cell.angle_alpha   90.00
_cell.angle_beta   90.00
_cell.angle_gamma   90.00
#
_symmetry.space_group_name_H-M   'P 1'
#
loop_
_entity.id
_entity.type
_entity.pdbx_description
1 polymer ?
#
loop_
_entity_poly.entity_id
_entity_poly.type
_entity_poly.pdbx_seq_one_letter_code
_entity_poly.pdbx_strand_id
1 'polypeptide(L)'
;MATLAQRQWRQRAQTAVRVATTASKEARSRFQALSDGGDAAMSELANTALQLSHLPSLRLPGPLAEMRPDVRAAAAAKLARQQEALLAALQDRVGQLGSCVEALRGAVATLEEVPQDEPWMRNTPVFLTMPLARVRQLVTKVYDMYRQEYDSKAAVVQAMGALLVFPSPEAMQAASLDLSSLALSSMSAAGTGLQVKAADPMGRAMLAELSKRGEAEGKRLPDLCTTYISVWMLGPYLEEEQAEEALAAVTEDMVGF
;
A
#
# COMPACT_ATOMS: atom_id res chain seq x y z
N MET A 1 -20.15 -37.84 -27.90
CA MET A 1 -19.27 -36.66 -28.03
C MET A 1 -19.39 -35.70 -26.84
N ALA A 2 -20.60 -35.40 -26.35
CA ALA A 2 -20.82 -34.51 -25.19
C ALA A 2 -20.01 -34.86 -23.91
N THR A 3 -19.80 -36.15 -23.63
CA THR A 3 -19.08 -36.62 -22.43
C THR A 3 -17.58 -36.34 -22.45
N LEU A 4 -16.92 -36.33 -23.61
CA LEU A 4 -15.50 -36.01 -23.73
C LEU A 4 -15.27 -34.51 -23.54
N ALA A 5 -16.11 -33.68 -24.18
CA ALA A 5 -16.05 -32.23 -24.06
C ALA A 5 -16.25 -31.77 -22.61
N GLN A 6 -17.23 -32.36 -21.91
CA GLN A 6 -17.46 -32.09 -20.49
C GLN A 6 -16.27 -32.45 -19.61
N ARG A 7 -15.61 -33.61 -19.84
CA ARG A 7 -14.41 -34.00 -19.08
C ARG A 7 -13.25 -33.06 -19.32
N GLN A 8 -12.98 -32.70 -20.58
CA GLN A 8 -11.90 -31.79 -20.94
C GLN A 8 -12.12 -30.39 -20.36
N TRP A 9 -13.36 -29.89 -20.44
CA TRP A 9 -13.75 -28.63 -19.82
C TRP A 9 -13.53 -28.65 -18.31
N ARG A 10 -14.01 -29.71 -17.63
CA ARG A 10 -13.88 -29.83 -16.16
C ARG A 10 -12.42 -29.87 -15.74
N GLN A 11 -11.57 -30.62 -16.44
CA GLN A 11 -10.14 -30.65 -16.16
C GLN A 11 -9.49 -29.27 -16.29
N ARG A 12 -9.83 -28.51 -17.34
CA ARG A 12 -9.34 -27.12 -17.50
C ARG A 12 -9.83 -26.21 -16.37
N ALA A 13 -11.11 -26.28 -16.03
CA ALA A 13 -11.70 -25.51 -14.95
C ALA A 13 -11.02 -25.83 -13.60
N GLN A 14 -10.81 -27.10 -13.28
CA GLN A 14 -10.14 -27.53 -12.05
C GLN A 14 -8.70 -27.04 -11.97
N THR A 15 -7.94 -27.14 -13.06
CA THR A 15 -6.58 -26.60 -13.14
C THR A 15 -6.57 -25.09 -12.93
N ALA A 16 -7.46 -24.35 -13.62
CA ALA A 16 -7.56 -22.90 -13.47
C ALA A 16 -7.91 -22.49 -12.04
N VAL A 17 -8.85 -23.18 -11.39
CA VAL A 17 -9.22 -22.93 -9.99
C VAL A 17 -8.07 -23.21 -9.04
N ARG A 18 -7.31 -24.30 -9.22
CA ARG A 18 -6.12 -24.60 -8.41
C ARG A 18 -5.07 -23.52 -8.55
N VAL A 19 -4.74 -23.12 -9.78
CA VAL A 19 -3.75 -22.06 -10.06
C VAL A 19 -4.19 -20.74 -9.44
N ALA A 20 -5.44 -20.34 -9.65
CA ALA A 20 -5.98 -19.09 -9.11
C ALA A 20 -5.99 -19.08 -7.58
N THR A 21 -6.38 -20.19 -6.95
CA THR A 21 -6.44 -20.29 -5.47
C THR A 21 -5.04 -20.24 -4.86
N THR A 22 -4.07 -20.95 -5.43
CA THR A 22 -2.67 -20.91 -4.97
C THR A 22 -2.09 -19.50 -5.11
N ALA A 23 -2.23 -18.88 -6.29
CA ALA A 23 -1.77 -17.52 -6.52
C ALA A 23 -2.42 -16.52 -5.56
N SER A 24 -3.72 -16.69 -5.27
CA SER A 24 -4.43 -15.81 -4.32
C SER A 24 -3.92 -15.95 -2.89
N LYS A 25 -3.63 -17.18 -2.43
CA LYS A 25 -3.07 -17.41 -1.10
C LYS A 25 -1.66 -16.84 -0.94
N GLU A 26 -0.81 -17.03 -1.94
CA GLU A 26 0.56 -16.50 -1.95
C GLU A 26 0.56 -14.96 -1.98
N ALA A 27 -0.23 -14.36 -2.87
CA ALA A 27 -0.35 -12.91 -2.98
C ALA A 27 -0.86 -12.30 -1.68
N ARG A 28 -1.86 -12.92 -1.04
CA ARG A 28 -2.40 -12.49 0.25
C ARG A 28 -1.35 -12.50 1.36
N SER A 29 -0.70 -13.65 1.55
CA SER A 29 0.33 -13.82 2.59
C SER A 29 1.44 -12.77 2.46
N ARG A 30 1.88 -12.52 1.22
CA ARG A 30 2.86 -11.48 0.91
C ARG A 30 2.31 -10.07 1.17
N PHE A 31 1.07 -9.79 0.77
CA PHE A 31 0.42 -8.50 0.98
C PHE A 31 0.37 -8.17 2.48
N GLN A 32 -0.06 -9.11 3.31
CA GLN A 32 -0.13 -8.93 4.76
C GLN A 32 1.25 -8.61 5.36
N ALA A 33 2.27 -9.40 5.04
CA ALA A 33 3.63 -9.17 5.54
C ALA A 33 4.20 -7.79 5.13
N LEU A 34 3.87 -7.32 3.91
CA LEU A 34 4.25 -5.99 3.43
C LEU A 34 3.49 -4.88 4.17
N SER A 35 2.20 -5.09 4.41
CA SER A 35 1.31 -4.18 5.15
C SER A 35 1.79 -3.99 6.59
N ASP A 36 1.95 -5.09 7.33
CA ASP A 36 2.45 -5.10 8.72
C ASP A 36 3.82 -4.43 8.83
N GLY A 37 4.73 -4.71 7.89
CA GLY A 37 6.04 -4.09 7.87
C GLY A 37 6.02 -2.59 7.53
N GLY A 38 4.91 -2.07 7.00
CA GLY A 38 4.70 -0.66 6.73
C GLY A 38 4.16 0.13 7.93
N ASP A 39 3.57 -0.54 8.92
CA ASP A 39 2.97 0.09 10.10
C ASP A 39 3.99 0.89 10.93
N ALA A 40 5.15 0.26 11.18
CA ALA A 40 6.26 0.90 11.87
C ALA A 40 6.80 2.09 11.07
N ALA A 41 6.99 1.93 9.75
CA ALA A 41 7.51 2.99 8.88
C ALA A 41 6.54 4.18 8.78
N MET A 42 5.23 3.92 8.71
CA MET A 42 4.20 4.96 8.69
C MET A 42 4.16 5.72 10.02
N SER A 43 4.24 5.00 11.14
CA SER A 43 4.32 5.58 12.49
C SER A 43 5.58 6.44 12.67
N GLU A 44 6.73 5.95 12.22
CA GLU A 44 8.00 6.70 12.24
C GLU A 44 7.96 7.94 11.35
N LEU A 45 7.35 7.85 10.16
CA LEU A 45 7.20 8.98 9.25
C LEU A 45 6.32 10.08 9.85
N ALA A 46 5.20 9.71 10.46
CA ALA A 46 4.33 10.66 11.16
C ALA A 46 5.04 11.29 12.36
N ASN A 47 5.76 10.50 13.17
CA ASN A 47 6.52 11.01 14.30
C ASN A 47 7.61 11.99 13.87
N THR A 48 8.36 11.68 12.81
CA THR A 48 9.38 12.59 12.27
C THR A 48 8.76 13.87 11.69
N ALA A 49 7.59 13.79 11.03
CA ALA A 49 6.81 14.95 10.60
C ALA A 49 6.42 15.87 11.77
N LEU A 50 5.89 15.28 12.84
CA LEU A 50 5.50 16.03 14.03
C LEU A 50 6.72 16.64 14.73
N GLN A 51 7.81 15.88 14.89
CA GLN A 51 9.06 16.39 15.47
C GLN A 51 9.61 17.59 14.71
N LEU A 52 9.60 17.53 13.38
CA LEU A 52 10.04 18.64 12.54
C LEU A 52 9.15 19.88 12.73
N SER A 53 7.83 19.69 12.83
CA SER A 53 6.87 20.80 13.06
C SER A 53 7.05 21.49 14.42
N HIS A 54 7.45 20.74 15.45
CA HIS A 54 7.68 21.27 16.81
C HIS A 54 9.08 21.82 17.02
N LEU A 55 10.03 21.53 16.12
CA LEU A 55 11.43 21.92 16.25
C LEU A 55 11.66 23.43 16.49
N PRO A 56 10.94 24.36 15.83
CA PRO A 56 11.08 25.80 16.08
C PRO A 56 10.69 26.21 17.51
N SER A 57 9.77 25.47 18.11
CA SER A 57 9.20 25.77 19.44
C SER A 57 9.97 25.13 20.61
N LEU A 58 10.94 24.25 20.34
CA LEU A 58 11.74 23.59 21.36
C LEU A 58 12.68 24.59 22.08
N ARG A 59 12.56 24.64 23.41
CA ARG A 59 13.48 25.38 24.27
C ARG A 59 14.80 24.63 24.38
N LEU A 60 15.88 25.23 23.88
CA LEU A 60 17.22 24.66 23.97
C LEU A 60 17.85 24.96 25.34
N PRO A 61 18.53 23.99 25.98
CA PRO A 61 19.37 24.23 27.16
C PRO A 61 20.43 25.31 26.90
N GLY A 62 20.83 26.06 27.92
CA GLY A 62 21.73 27.23 27.82
C GLY A 62 22.95 27.09 26.88
N PRO A 63 23.76 26.02 26.98
CA PRO A 63 24.93 25.84 26.11
C PRO A 63 24.56 25.64 24.63
N LEU A 64 23.45 24.95 24.35
CA LEU A 64 22.93 24.76 22.98
C LEU A 64 22.20 26.00 22.45
N ALA A 65 21.71 26.83 23.37
CA ALA A 65 21.11 28.11 23.05
C ALA A 65 22.13 29.13 22.51
N GLU A 66 23.43 28.95 22.76
CA GLU A 66 24.49 29.80 22.20
C GLU A 66 24.83 29.43 20.75
N MET A 67 24.52 28.20 20.32
CA MET A 67 24.75 27.64 18.97
C MET A 67 23.49 27.72 18.06
N ARG A 68 22.61 28.69 18.33
CA ARG A 68 21.15 28.65 18.04
C ARG A 68 20.68 28.48 16.58
N PRO A 69 21.37 28.96 15.54
CA PRO A 69 20.94 28.70 14.16
C PRO A 69 21.36 27.30 13.70
N ASP A 70 22.60 26.92 13.98
CA ASP A 70 23.27 25.79 13.33
C ASP A 70 22.76 24.45 13.87
N VAL A 71 22.52 24.35 15.17
CA VAL A 71 22.01 23.11 15.80
C VAL A 71 20.58 22.81 15.35
N ARG A 72 19.73 23.83 15.22
CA ARG A 72 18.35 23.66 14.74
C ARG A 72 18.31 23.33 13.25
N ALA A 73 19.12 24.00 12.44
CA ALA A 73 19.27 23.70 11.03
C ALA A 73 19.78 22.27 10.80
N ALA A 74 20.79 21.83 11.55
CA ALA A 74 21.33 20.48 11.49
C ALA A 74 20.30 19.42 11.90
N ALA A 75 19.52 19.67 12.97
CA ALA A 75 18.45 18.78 13.40
C ALA A 75 17.31 18.69 12.37
N ALA A 76 16.89 19.83 11.81
CA ALA A 76 15.91 19.86 10.73
C ALA A 76 16.39 19.09 9.49
N ALA A 77 17.65 19.28 9.07
CA ALA A 77 18.24 18.56 7.94
C ALA A 77 18.37 17.05 8.21
N LYS A 78 18.63 16.64 9.45
CA LYS A 78 18.64 15.21 9.83
C LYS A 78 17.23 14.61 9.74
N LEU A 79 16.23 15.28 10.30
CA LEU A 79 14.85 14.82 10.26
C LEU A 79 14.30 14.78 8.83
N ALA A 80 14.62 15.76 8.00
CA ALA A 80 14.23 15.78 6.59
C ALA A 80 14.80 14.59 5.80
N ARG A 81 16.08 14.25 5.99
CA ARG A 81 16.69 13.05 5.37
C ARG A 81 16.04 11.76 5.84
N GLN A 82 15.67 11.69 7.12
CA GLN A 82 14.94 10.54 7.65
C GLN A 82 13.54 10.40 7.04
N GLN A 83 12.80 11.51 6.90
CA GLN A 83 11.49 11.54 6.25
C GLN A 83 11.59 11.09 4.78
N GLU A 84 12.59 11.57 4.05
CA GLU A 84 12.82 11.17 2.65
C GLU A 84 13.08 9.66 2.53
N ALA A 85 13.97 9.13 3.38
CA ALA A 85 14.28 7.70 3.38
C ALA A 85 13.06 6.84 3.77
N LEU A 86 12.30 7.24 4.79
CA LEU A 86 11.08 6.55 5.23
C LEU A 86 9.98 6.60 4.17
N LEU A 87 9.79 7.76 3.53
CA LEU A 87 8.82 7.91 2.44
C LEU A 87 9.21 7.05 1.23
N ALA A 88 10.49 7.04 0.83
CA ALA A 88 10.96 6.20 -0.27
C ALA A 88 10.76 4.70 0.05
N ALA A 89 11.05 4.28 1.27
CA ALA A 89 10.81 2.90 1.72
C ALA A 89 9.32 2.53 1.72
N LEU A 90 8.44 3.45 2.14
CA LEU A 90 6.98 3.25 2.07
C LEU A 90 6.48 3.20 0.63
N GLN A 91 7.00 4.05 -0.26
CA GLN A 91 6.67 4.02 -1.69
C GLN A 91 7.07 2.71 -2.36
N ASP A 92 8.28 2.19 -2.06
CA ASP A 92 8.71 0.88 -2.54
C ASP A 92 7.78 -0.23 -2.06
N ARG A 93 7.47 -0.26 -0.75
CA ARG A 93 6.52 -1.22 -0.18
C ARG A 93 5.14 -1.16 -0.83
N VAL A 94 4.59 0.03 -1.03
CA VAL A 94 3.32 0.22 -1.75
C VAL A 94 3.44 -0.28 -3.19
N GLY A 95 4.56 -0.05 -3.88
CA GLY A 95 4.82 -0.65 -5.19
C GLY A 95 4.78 -2.18 -5.17
N GLN A 96 5.32 -2.80 -4.12
CA GLN A 96 5.26 -4.25 -3.92
C GLN A 96 3.84 -4.75 -3.58
N LEU A 97 3.03 -3.99 -2.84
CA LEU A 97 1.61 -4.28 -2.62
C LEU A 97 0.85 -4.27 -3.96
N GLY A 98 1.13 -3.29 -4.82
CA GLY A 98 0.58 -3.23 -6.18
C GLY A 98 0.91 -4.48 -6.99
N SER A 99 2.12 -5.01 -6.86
CA SER A 99 2.50 -6.29 -7.52
C SER A 99 1.68 -7.48 -7.01
N CYS A 100 1.27 -7.50 -5.74
CA CYS A 100 0.40 -8.53 -5.18
C CYS A 100 -1.03 -8.41 -5.74
N VAL A 101 -1.55 -7.18 -5.88
CA VAL A 101 -2.85 -6.91 -6.52
C VAL A 101 -2.85 -7.35 -7.98
N GLU A 102 -1.76 -7.12 -8.71
CA GLU A 102 -1.62 -7.58 -10.09
C GLU A 102 -1.57 -9.11 -10.20
N ALA A 103 -0.94 -9.80 -9.23
CA ALA A 103 -0.98 -11.26 -9.15
C ALA A 103 -2.39 -11.80 -8.89
N LEU A 104 -3.15 -11.15 -7.99
CA LEU A 104 -4.57 -11.46 -7.77
C LEU A 104 -5.42 -11.22 -9.02
N ARG A 105 -5.17 -10.13 -9.76
CA ARG A 105 -5.83 -9.89 -11.05
C ARG A 105 -5.53 -11.01 -12.04
N GLY A 106 -4.28 -11.48 -12.09
CA GLY A 106 -3.87 -12.62 -12.92
C GLY A 106 -4.60 -13.92 -12.53
N ALA A 107 -4.82 -14.15 -11.23
CA ALA A 107 -5.62 -15.27 -10.75
C ALA A 107 -7.08 -15.20 -11.24
N VAL A 108 -7.70 -14.01 -11.19
CA VAL A 108 -9.05 -13.79 -11.74
C VAL A 108 -9.07 -14.04 -13.25
N ALA A 109 -8.11 -13.46 -13.99
CA ALA A 109 -8.01 -13.62 -15.45
C ALA A 109 -7.85 -15.10 -15.87
N THR A 110 -7.05 -15.88 -15.12
CA THR A 110 -6.90 -17.33 -15.35
C THR A 110 -8.24 -18.05 -15.27
N LEU A 111 -9.11 -17.65 -14.35
CA LEU A 111 -10.45 -18.20 -14.29
C LEU A 111 -11.28 -17.75 -15.48
N GLU A 112 -11.21 -16.48 -15.89
CA GLU A 112 -11.96 -15.88 -17.01
C GLU A 112 -11.72 -16.56 -18.35
N GLU A 113 -10.51 -17.04 -18.61
CA GLU A 113 -10.12 -17.76 -19.83
C GLU A 113 -10.86 -19.08 -20.04
N VAL A 114 -11.45 -19.66 -18.98
CA VAL A 114 -12.22 -20.90 -19.11
C VAL A 114 -13.58 -20.61 -19.77
N PRO A 115 -13.91 -21.24 -20.90
CA PRO A 115 -15.16 -20.95 -21.61
C PRO A 115 -16.39 -21.35 -20.77
N GLN A 116 -17.47 -20.58 -20.87
CA GLN A 116 -18.75 -20.82 -20.19
C GLN A 116 -19.95 -20.58 -21.11
N ASP A 117 -19.79 -20.88 -22.40
CA ASP A 117 -20.81 -20.56 -23.41
C ASP A 117 -22.05 -21.43 -23.28
N GLU A 118 -21.87 -22.68 -22.82
CA GLU A 118 -22.97 -23.64 -22.68
C GLU A 118 -23.56 -23.67 -21.26
N PRO A 119 -24.89 -23.92 -21.12
CA PRO A 119 -25.55 -23.93 -19.82
C PRO A 119 -24.95 -24.93 -18.81
N TRP A 120 -24.50 -26.10 -19.27
CA TRP A 120 -23.87 -27.08 -18.38
C TRP A 120 -22.51 -26.60 -17.87
N MET A 121 -21.76 -25.78 -18.62
CA MET A 121 -20.49 -25.21 -18.15
C MET A 121 -20.70 -24.21 -17.01
N ARG A 122 -21.84 -23.52 -16.99
CA ARG A 122 -22.17 -22.53 -15.94
C ARG A 122 -22.64 -23.17 -14.65
N ASN A 123 -23.39 -24.27 -14.76
CA ASN A 123 -24.13 -24.85 -13.65
C ASN A 123 -23.47 -26.12 -13.08
N THR A 124 -22.56 -26.76 -13.82
CA THR A 124 -21.90 -27.98 -13.33
C THR A 124 -20.83 -27.62 -12.29
N PRO A 125 -20.81 -28.30 -11.14
CA PRO A 125 -19.74 -28.14 -10.16
C PRO A 125 -18.37 -28.47 -10.74
N VAL A 126 -17.36 -27.68 -10.39
CA VAL A 126 -15.97 -27.90 -10.82
C VAL A 126 -15.35 -29.04 -10.02
N PHE A 127 -15.45 -29.00 -8.69
CA PHE A 127 -15.01 -30.06 -7.78
C PHE A 127 -16.20 -30.79 -7.18
N LEU A 128 -16.71 -30.35 -6.02
CA LEU A 128 -17.79 -31.02 -5.31
C LEU A 128 -19.13 -30.32 -5.53
N THR A 129 -19.21 -29.07 -5.09
CA THR A 129 -20.47 -28.33 -4.96
C THR A 129 -20.47 -27.02 -5.73
N MET A 130 -19.31 -26.39 -5.94
CA MET A 130 -19.25 -25.05 -6.49
C MET A 130 -19.16 -25.02 -8.03
N PRO A 131 -20.08 -24.32 -8.72
CA PRO A 131 -19.91 -24.02 -10.13
C PRO A 131 -18.80 -22.97 -10.34
N LEU A 132 -18.19 -22.97 -11.53
CA LEU A 132 -17.06 -22.09 -11.85
C LEU A 132 -17.40 -20.61 -11.68
N ALA A 133 -18.62 -20.20 -12.03
CA ALA A 133 -19.09 -18.82 -11.87
C ALA A 133 -19.06 -18.38 -10.39
N ARG A 134 -19.37 -19.29 -9.45
CA ARG A 134 -19.31 -18.99 -8.02
C ARG A 134 -17.87 -18.85 -7.54
N VAL A 135 -16.99 -19.73 -7.98
CA VAL A 135 -15.55 -19.64 -7.64
C VAL A 135 -14.96 -18.33 -8.17
N ARG A 136 -15.28 -17.94 -9.41
CA ARG A 136 -14.90 -16.63 -9.96
C ARG A 136 -15.36 -15.48 -9.08
N GLN A 137 -16.63 -15.44 -8.70
CA GLN A 137 -17.16 -14.39 -7.83
C GLN A 137 -16.39 -14.27 -6.51
N LEU A 138 -16.06 -15.40 -5.88
CA LEU A 138 -15.31 -15.41 -4.62
C LEU A 138 -13.88 -14.87 -4.81
N VAL A 139 -13.17 -15.32 -5.84
CA VAL A 139 -11.80 -14.84 -6.12
C VAL A 139 -11.79 -13.38 -6.56
N THR A 140 -12.77 -12.94 -7.36
CA THR A 140 -12.95 -11.53 -7.73
C THR A 140 -13.21 -10.66 -6.51
N LYS A 141 -14.05 -11.12 -5.56
CA LYS A 141 -14.29 -10.41 -4.30
C LYS A 141 -12.97 -10.21 -3.54
N VAL A 142 -12.17 -11.26 -3.39
CA VAL A 142 -10.83 -11.17 -2.75
C VAL A 142 -9.95 -10.15 -3.47
N TYR A 143 -9.88 -10.21 -4.80
CA TYR A 143 -9.14 -9.22 -5.59
C TYR A 143 -9.61 -7.78 -5.33
N ASP A 144 -10.91 -7.52 -5.35
CA ASP A 144 -11.45 -6.18 -5.15
C ASP A 144 -11.14 -5.61 -3.75
N MET A 145 -11.17 -6.45 -2.72
CA MET A 145 -10.83 -6.06 -1.35
C MET A 145 -9.35 -5.61 -1.26
N TYR A 146 -8.42 -6.44 -1.74
CA TYR A 146 -6.98 -6.09 -1.74
C TYR A 146 -6.66 -4.91 -2.66
N ARG A 147 -7.39 -4.73 -3.76
CA ARG A 147 -7.26 -3.56 -4.63
C ARG A 147 -7.67 -2.28 -3.89
N GLN A 148 -8.80 -2.29 -3.18
CA GLN A 148 -9.27 -1.12 -2.42
C GLN A 148 -8.30 -0.77 -1.27
N GLU A 149 -7.76 -1.78 -0.58
CA GLU A 149 -6.76 -1.56 0.46
C GLU A 149 -5.47 -0.96 -0.13
N TYR A 150 -4.99 -1.50 -1.25
CA TYR A 150 -3.85 -0.94 -1.96
C TYR A 150 -4.09 0.52 -2.36
N ASP A 151 -5.23 0.83 -2.99
CA ASP A 151 -5.56 2.18 -3.44
C ASP A 151 -5.59 3.16 -2.26
N SER A 152 -6.12 2.72 -1.11
CA SER A 152 -6.15 3.50 0.13
C SER A 152 -4.74 3.77 0.67
N LYS A 153 -3.88 2.75 0.75
CA LYS A 153 -2.48 2.89 1.21
C LYS A 153 -1.65 3.74 0.24
N ALA A 154 -1.87 3.61 -1.06
CA ALA A 154 -1.22 4.44 -2.08
C ALA A 154 -1.64 5.91 -1.95
N ALA A 155 -2.92 6.18 -1.71
CA ALA A 155 -3.42 7.53 -1.45
C ALA A 155 -2.82 8.13 -0.18
N VAL A 156 -2.72 7.35 0.90
CA VAL A 156 -2.07 7.77 2.16
C VAL A 156 -0.61 8.15 1.94
N VAL A 157 0.17 7.33 1.23
CA VAL A 157 1.58 7.62 0.96
C VAL A 157 1.74 8.87 0.09
N GLN A 158 0.87 9.07 -0.91
CA GLN A 158 0.87 10.29 -1.71
C GLN A 158 0.53 11.53 -0.86
N ALA A 159 -0.49 11.42 0.00
CA ALA A 159 -0.89 12.50 0.88
C ALA A 159 0.19 12.85 1.91
N MET A 160 0.84 11.84 2.49
CA MET A 160 2.01 12.03 3.37
C MET A 160 3.15 12.69 2.63
N GLY A 161 3.47 12.23 1.40
CA GLY A 161 4.49 12.88 0.57
C GLY A 161 4.21 14.36 0.29
N ALA A 162 2.94 14.73 0.11
CA ALA A 162 2.53 16.11 -0.08
C ALA A 162 2.55 16.97 1.20
N LEU A 163 2.43 16.36 2.38
CA LEU A 163 2.54 17.04 3.68
C LEU A 163 3.98 17.30 4.09
N LEU A 164 4.92 16.49 3.63
CA LEU A 164 6.33 16.60 4.01
C LEU A 164 6.98 17.76 3.27
N VAL A 165 7.58 18.67 4.04
CA VAL A 165 8.34 19.80 3.51
C VAL A 165 9.80 19.39 3.45
N PHE A 166 10.30 19.14 2.24
CA PHE A 166 11.72 18.89 2.03
C PHE A 166 12.47 20.23 1.93
N PRO A 167 13.51 20.46 2.74
CA PRO A 167 14.41 21.59 2.52
C PRO A 167 15.03 21.47 1.13
N SER A 168 15.20 22.60 0.44
CA SER A 168 15.78 22.59 -0.91
C SER A 168 17.20 21.98 -0.88
N PRO A 169 17.65 21.34 -1.97
CA PRO A 169 19.01 20.79 -2.06
C PRO A 169 20.09 21.84 -1.72
N GLU A 170 19.83 23.12 -1.98
CA GLU A 170 20.70 24.25 -1.64
C GLU A 170 20.75 24.53 -0.13
N ALA A 171 19.60 24.48 0.57
CA ALA A 171 19.53 24.61 2.02
C ALA A 171 20.16 23.39 2.72
N MET A 172 20.02 22.20 2.13
CA MET A 172 20.69 20.98 2.58
C MET A 172 22.20 21.03 2.33
N GLN A 173 22.64 21.59 1.21
CA GLN A 173 24.07 21.79 0.93
C GLN A 173 24.70 22.79 1.89
N ALA A 174 24.05 23.91 2.20
CA ALA A 174 24.55 24.88 3.17
C ALA A 174 24.68 24.30 4.59
N ALA A 175 23.68 23.54 5.05
CA ALA A 175 23.75 22.85 6.35
C ALA A 175 24.72 21.65 6.34
N SER A 176 24.94 21.03 5.16
CA SER A 176 25.94 19.98 5.01
C SER A 176 27.34 20.56 5.02
N LEU A 177 27.63 21.68 4.36
CA LEU A 177 28.96 22.29 4.25
C LEU A 177 29.58 22.63 5.62
N ASP A 178 28.76 22.93 6.63
CA ASP A 178 29.20 23.20 8.00
C ASP A 178 29.62 21.92 8.77
N LEU A 179 29.09 20.76 8.37
CA LEU A 179 29.45 19.42 8.88
C LEU A 179 30.37 18.63 7.93
N SER A 180 30.44 19.03 6.66
CA SER A 180 31.16 18.37 5.56
C SER A 180 32.59 18.88 5.39
N SER A 181 33.03 19.85 6.20
CA SER A 181 34.47 20.08 6.45
C SER A 181 35.16 18.88 7.12
N LEU A 182 34.38 17.87 7.56
CA LEU A 182 34.87 16.65 8.20
C LEU A 182 34.62 15.33 7.45
N ALA A 183 33.95 15.30 6.29
CA ALA A 183 33.78 14.03 5.56
C ALA A 183 33.52 14.22 4.06
N LEU A 184 34.56 13.93 3.30
CA LEU A 184 34.62 13.86 1.84
C LEU A 184 33.98 12.55 1.30
N SER A 185 33.21 12.69 0.21
CA SER A 185 33.18 11.83 -1.00
C SER A 185 31.90 11.05 -1.35
N SER A 186 31.44 11.32 -2.59
CA SER A 186 30.74 10.44 -3.57
C SER A 186 29.25 10.10 -3.31
N MET A 187 28.35 9.92 -4.27
CA MET A 187 28.27 10.10 -5.73
C MET A 187 26.77 10.09 -6.13
N SER A 188 26.44 10.58 -7.34
CA SER A 188 25.09 10.79 -7.89
C SER A 188 24.31 9.53 -8.31
N ALA A 189 22.98 9.60 -8.38
CA ALA A 189 22.19 8.90 -9.41
C ALA A 189 20.79 9.53 -9.63
N ALA A 190 20.34 9.48 -10.89
CA ALA A 190 19.08 10.01 -11.42
C ALA A 190 18.01 8.91 -11.62
N GLY A 191 16.73 9.30 -11.73
CA GLY A 191 15.65 8.43 -12.23
C GLY A 191 14.24 9.01 -11.96
N THR A 192 13.63 9.67 -12.95
CA THR A 192 12.50 9.19 -13.80
C THR A 192 11.13 9.09 -13.09
N GLY A 193 10.24 10.01 -13.48
CA GLY A 193 8.90 10.18 -12.95
C GLY A 193 7.92 9.08 -13.36
N LEU A 194 7.13 8.66 -12.39
CA LEU A 194 5.91 7.88 -12.58
C LEU A 194 4.71 8.84 -12.59
N GLN A 195 4.01 8.91 -13.72
CA GLN A 195 2.66 9.46 -13.77
C GLN A 195 1.66 8.38 -13.33
N VAL A 196 1.16 8.49 -12.11
CA VAL A 196 0.09 7.63 -11.59
C VAL A 196 -1.26 8.17 -12.10
N LYS A 197 -1.95 7.33 -12.88
CA LYS A 197 -3.29 7.59 -13.43
C LYS A 197 -4.36 7.54 -12.32
N ALA A 198 -5.50 8.15 -12.62
CA ALA A 198 -6.39 8.80 -11.67
C ALA A 198 -6.89 7.95 -10.48
N ALA A 199 -6.45 8.35 -9.28
CA ALA A 199 -6.97 7.96 -7.97
C ALA A 199 -8.51 8.06 -7.81
N ASP A 200 -9.05 7.20 -6.95
CA ASP A 200 -10.45 7.07 -6.55
C ASP A 200 -11.11 8.42 -6.19
N PRO A 201 -12.30 8.74 -6.74
CA PRO A 201 -13.03 9.97 -6.44
C PRO A 201 -13.40 10.12 -4.95
N MET A 202 -13.59 9.03 -4.20
CA MET A 202 -14.00 9.12 -2.78
C MET A 202 -12.82 9.48 -1.88
N GLY A 203 -11.65 8.85 -2.08
CA GLY A 203 -10.40 9.24 -1.44
C GLY A 203 -9.98 10.69 -1.79
N ARG A 204 -10.16 11.11 -3.06
CA ARG A 204 -9.93 12.50 -3.47
C ARG A 204 -10.92 13.47 -2.85
N ALA A 205 -12.19 13.11 -2.74
CA ALA A 205 -13.21 13.97 -2.12
C ALA A 205 -12.94 14.17 -0.63
N MET A 206 -12.54 13.12 0.09
CA MET A 206 -12.14 13.21 1.48
C MET A 206 -10.89 14.10 1.65
N LEU A 207 -9.87 13.92 0.81
CA LEU A 207 -8.66 14.75 0.82
C LEU A 207 -8.93 16.21 0.42
N ALA A 208 -9.82 16.45 -0.54
CA ALA A 208 -10.21 17.79 -0.98
C ALA A 208 -11.06 18.53 0.07
N GLU A 209 -11.93 17.82 0.80
CA GLU A 209 -12.74 18.38 1.88
C GLU A 209 -11.88 18.74 3.10
N LEU A 210 -10.85 17.93 3.37
CA LEU A 210 -9.84 18.22 4.39
C LEU A 210 -8.94 19.41 4.01
N SER A 211 -8.71 19.64 2.71
CA SER A 211 -7.94 20.79 2.20
C SER A 211 -8.68 22.13 2.36
N LYS A 212 -10.01 22.15 2.25
CA LYS A 212 -10.84 23.36 2.29
C LYS A 212 -11.02 24.00 3.68
N ARG A 213 -10.78 23.31 4.79
CA ARG A 213 -10.94 23.85 6.16
C ARG A 213 -9.66 24.55 6.67
N GLY A 214 -9.36 25.69 6.07
CA GLY A 214 -8.10 26.44 6.20
C GLY A 214 -7.92 27.36 7.41
N GLU A 215 -8.47 27.09 8.58
CA GLU A 215 -8.25 27.96 9.77
C GLU A 215 -8.03 27.16 11.07
N ALA A 216 -6.86 26.51 11.19
CA ALA A 216 -6.27 26.02 12.46
C ALA A 216 -4.87 25.43 12.23
N GLU A 217 -3.91 26.23 11.75
CA GLU A 217 -2.61 25.73 11.26
C GLU A 217 -1.73 25.01 12.31
N GLY A 218 -1.99 25.18 13.62
CA GLY A 218 -1.24 24.48 14.68
C GLY A 218 -1.77 23.07 15.07
N LYS A 219 -3.03 22.75 14.76
CA LYS A 219 -3.66 21.46 15.14
C LYS A 219 -3.85 20.50 13.97
N ARG A 220 -3.75 21.00 12.73
CA ARG A 220 -4.07 20.28 11.51
C ARG A 220 -3.12 19.13 11.18
N LEU A 221 -1.81 19.29 11.43
CA LEU A 221 -0.82 18.25 11.12
C LEU A 221 -0.96 17.01 12.03
N PRO A 222 -1.07 17.14 13.37
CA PRO A 222 -1.39 16.01 14.24
C PRO A 222 -2.67 15.27 13.81
N ASP A 223 -3.76 15.99 13.54
CA ASP A 223 -5.03 15.37 13.15
C ASP A 223 -4.92 14.62 11.82
N LEU A 224 -4.20 15.16 10.84
CA LEU A 224 -3.93 14.51 9.56
C LEU A 224 -3.03 13.27 9.72
N CYS A 225 -1.96 13.36 10.50
CA CYS A 225 -1.09 12.22 10.80
C CYS A 225 -1.86 11.10 11.50
N THR A 226 -2.67 11.43 12.51
CA THR A 226 -3.54 10.44 13.19
C THR A 226 -4.51 9.80 12.20
N THR A 227 -5.17 10.61 11.37
CA THR A 227 -6.10 10.08 10.34
C THR A 227 -5.40 9.12 9.39
N TYR A 228 -4.23 9.49 8.86
CA TYR A 228 -3.50 8.66 7.90
C TYR A 228 -2.91 7.38 8.52
N ILE A 229 -2.41 7.45 9.76
CA ILE A 229 -2.04 6.24 10.50
C ILE A 229 -3.26 5.36 10.71
N SER A 230 -4.40 5.92 11.15
CA SER A 230 -5.61 5.14 11.35
C SER A 230 -6.09 4.45 10.07
N VAL A 231 -6.10 5.16 8.93
CA VAL A 231 -6.44 4.55 7.63
C VAL A 231 -5.46 3.44 7.27
N TRP A 232 -4.16 3.64 7.49
CA TRP A 232 -3.13 2.64 7.21
C TRP A 232 -3.30 1.37 8.06
N MET A 233 -3.51 1.56 9.37
CA MET A 233 -3.56 0.49 10.38
C MET A 233 -4.90 -0.25 10.42
N LEU A 234 -6.01 0.40 10.06
CA LEU A 234 -7.36 -0.21 10.12
C LEU A 234 -7.77 -0.89 8.82
N GLY A 235 -7.12 -0.56 7.69
CA GLY A 235 -7.39 -1.18 6.39
C GLY A 235 -7.33 -2.72 6.39
N PRO A 236 -6.29 -3.36 6.97
CA PRO A 236 -6.15 -4.82 6.95
C PRO A 236 -7.27 -5.56 7.72
N TYR A 237 -7.71 -5.01 8.85
CA TYR A 237 -8.50 -5.78 9.83
C TYR A 237 -10.01 -5.81 9.60
N LEU A 238 -10.56 -4.94 8.75
CA LEU A 238 -12.02 -4.89 8.53
C LEU A 238 -12.50 -5.95 7.53
N GLU A 239 -11.59 -6.49 6.71
CA GLU A 239 -11.94 -7.28 5.54
C GLU A 239 -11.17 -8.61 5.42
N GLU A 240 -10.10 -8.83 6.18
CA GLU A 240 -9.30 -10.05 6.11
C GLU A 240 -10.11 -11.34 6.36
N GLU A 241 -10.97 -11.35 7.38
CA GLU A 241 -11.81 -12.52 7.72
C GLU A 241 -12.71 -12.93 6.54
N GLN A 242 -13.27 -11.96 5.82
CA GLN A 242 -14.12 -12.24 4.65
C GLN A 242 -13.33 -12.80 3.46
N ALA A 243 -12.08 -12.36 3.29
CA ALA A 243 -11.21 -12.88 2.24
C ALA A 243 -10.74 -14.31 2.58
N GLU A 244 -10.47 -14.58 3.87
CA GLU A 244 -10.17 -15.91 4.37
C GLU A 244 -11.34 -16.87 4.20
N GLU A 245 -12.53 -16.48 4.62
CA GLU A 245 -13.75 -17.28 4.46
C GLU A 245 -14.01 -17.62 2.98
N ALA A 246 -13.84 -16.65 2.07
CA ALA A 246 -14.02 -16.87 0.64
C ALA A 246 -13.04 -17.91 0.07
N LEU A 247 -11.76 -17.81 0.44
CA LEU A 247 -10.73 -18.77 -0.01
C LEU A 247 -10.83 -20.12 0.70
N ALA A 248 -11.25 -20.13 1.97
CA ALA A 248 -11.50 -21.34 2.73
C ALA A 248 -12.64 -22.15 2.09
N ALA A 249 -13.76 -21.50 1.75
CA ALA A 249 -14.88 -22.16 1.10
C ALA A 249 -14.50 -22.81 -0.25
N VAL A 250 -13.65 -22.15 -1.06
CA VAL A 250 -13.13 -22.73 -2.30
C VAL A 250 -12.17 -23.90 -2.00
N THR A 251 -11.32 -23.77 -0.98
CA THR A 251 -10.38 -24.81 -0.59
C THR A 251 -11.09 -26.05 -0.07
N GLU A 252 -12.13 -25.89 0.75
CA GLU A 252 -12.96 -26.98 1.27
C GLU A 252 -13.67 -27.73 0.14
N ASP A 253 -14.22 -27.01 -0.86
CA ASP A 253 -14.82 -27.62 -2.04
C ASP A 253 -13.82 -28.47 -2.85
N MET A 254 -12.53 -28.13 -2.78
CA MET A 254 -11.45 -28.87 -3.44
C MET A 254 -10.97 -30.09 -2.64
N VAL A 255 -10.97 -30.04 -1.31
CA VAL A 255 -10.35 -31.10 -0.45
C VAL A 255 -11.08 -32.43 -0.55
N GLY A 256 -12.39 -32.44 -0.77
CA GLY A 256 -13.15 -33.68 -0.92
C GLY A 256 -13.19 -34.25 -2.35
N PHE A 257 -12.28 -33.83 -3.25
CA PHE A 257 -12.20 -34.27 -4.65
C PHE A 257 -10.76 -34.62 -5.08
#